data_AF-A0A529FBH7-F1
#
_entry.id   AF-A0A529FBH7-F1
#
_cell.length_a   1.000
_cell.length_b   1.000
_cell.length_c   1.000
_cell.angle_alpha   90.00
_cell.angle_beta   90.00
_cell.angle_gamma   90.00
#
_symmetry.space_group_name_H-M   'P 1'
#
loop_
_entity.id
_entity.type
_entity.pdbx_description
1 polymer ?
#
loop_
_entity_poly.entity_id
_entity_poly.type
_entity_poly.pdbx_seq_one_letter_code
_entity_poly.pdbx_strand_id
1 'polypeptide(L)' 'MFRAISSAVVLVVADIAAAHAAGDAALGKKVFNRCMACHDATTDHDKVGPHLLGVVGRTAGTAANFNYSQAMK' A
#
# COMPACT_ATOMS: atom_id res chain seq x y z
N MET A 1 -0.86 -32.73 30.89
CA MET A 1 -1.35 -31.33 30.81
C MET A 1 -0.25 -30.36 30.38
N PHE A 2 0.98 -30.44 30.92
CA PHE A 2 2.11 -29.59 30.49
C PHE A 2 2.56 -29.72 29.02
N ARG A 3 2.34 -30.88 28.36
CA ARG A 3 2.66 -31.08 26.94
C ARG A 3 1.73 -30.36 25.95
N ALA A 4 0.52 -29.99 26.37
CA ALA A 4 -0.45 -29.29 25.51
C ALA A 4 -0.25 -27.76 25.55
N ILE A 5 0.38 -27.25 26.61
CA ILE A 5 0.64 -25.81 26.78
C ILE A 5 1.78 -25.37 25.83
N SER A 6 2.76 -26.24 25.55
CA SER A 6 3.88 -25.93 24.66
C SER A 6 3.50 -25.71 23.20
N SER A 7 2.48 -26.39 22.66
CA SER A 7 2.06 -26.18 21.25
C SER A 7 1.25 -24.91 21.03
N ALA A 8 0.48 -24.46 22.02
CA ALA A 8 -0.32 -23.24 21.91
C ALA A 8 0.55 -21.97 21.94
N VAL A 9 1.66 -21.98 22.67
CA VAL A 9 2.58 -20.84 22.76
C VAL A 9 3.35 -20.62 21.44
N VAL A 10 3.69 -21.68 20.71
CA VAL A 10 4.42 -21.58 19.43
C VAL A 10 3.59 -20.91 18.33
N LEU A 11 2.27 -21.11 18.33
CA LEU A 11 1.37 -20.51 17.33
C LEU A 11 1.19 -18.99 17.53
N VAL A 12 1.21 -18.51 18.78
CA VAL A 12 1.05 -17.08 19.10
C VAL A 12 2.27 -16.23 18.70
N VAL A 13 3.47 -16.82 18.63
CA VAL A 13 4.70 -16.09 18.27
C VAL A 13 4.86 -15.89 16.76
N ALA A 14 4.18 -16.69 15.93
CA ALA A 14 4.28 -16.60 14.47
C ALA A 14 3.58 -15.36 13.87
N ASP A 15 2.49 -14.89 14.49
CA ASP A 15 1.73 -13.72 14.04
C ASP A 15 2.45 -12.38 14.25
N ILE A 16 3.44 -12.34 15.16
CA ILE A 16 4.17 -11.10 15.50
C ILE A 16 5.25 -10.77 14.46
N ALA A 17 5.65 -11.77 13.65
CA ALA A 17 6.63 -11.62 12.58
C ALA A 17 5.93 -11.38 11.24
N ALA A 18 5.07 -10.35 11.16
CA ALA A 18 4.68 -9.81 9.88
C ALA A 18 5.97 -9.33 9.18
N ALA A 19 6.44 -10.11 8.20
CA ALA A 19 7.59 -9.79 7.38
C ALA A 19 7.27 -8.55 6.54
N HIS A 20 7.43 -7.37 7.13
CA HIS A 20 7.42 -6.10 6.42
C HIS A 20 8.72 -6.04 5.62
N ALA A 21 8.71 -6.59 4.41
CA ALA A 21 9.74 -6.28 3.44
C ALA A 21 9.63 -4.78 3.14
N ALA A 22 10.46 -3.98 3.81
CA ALA A 22 10.62 -2.57 3.50
C ALA A 22 11.12 -2.49 2.05
N GLY A 23 10.22 -2.16 1.12
CA GLY A 23 10.56 -2.09 -0.30
C GLY A 23 11.72 -1.13 -0.59
N ASP A 24 12.43 -1.33 -1.69
CA ASP A 24 13.48 -0.42 -2.15
C ASP A 24 12.85 0.79 -2.87
N ALA A 25 12.89 1.96 -2.23
CA ALA A 25 12.36 3.19 -2.80
C ALA A 25 13.12 3.66 -4.06
N ALA A 26 14.43 3.41 -4.15
CA ALA A 26 15.22 3.78 -5.32
C ALA A 26 14.85 2.92 -6.54
N LEU A 27 14.61 1.62 -6.33
CA LEU A 27 14.04 0.75 -7.36
C LEU A 27 12.59 1.13 -7.67
N GLY A 28 11.79 1.44 -6.66
CA GLY A 28 10.41 1.90 -6.80
C GLY A 28 10.29 3.13 -7.70
N LYS A 29 11.20 4.11 -7.55
CA LYS A 29 11.29 5.28 -8.44
C LYS A 29 11.46 4.87 -9.91
N LYS A 30 12.28 3.85 -10.20
CA LYS A 30 12.46 3.34 -11.58
C LYS A 30 11.20 2.65 -12.09
N VAL A 31 10.52 1.87 -11.25
CA VAL A 31 9.26 1.19 -11.62
C VAL A 31 8.15 2.21 -11.89
N PHE A 32 8.12 3.32 -11.16
CA PHE A 32 7.13 4.38 -11.32
C PHE A 32 7.13 5.02 -12.72
N ASN A 33 8.19 4.82 -13.52
CA ASN A 33 8.20 5.21 -14.94
C ASN A 33 7.05 4.58 -15.75
N ARG A 34 6.50 3.44 -15.29
CA ARG A 34 5.32 2.80 -15.90
C ARG A 34 4.00 3.48 -15.52
N CYS A 35 3.99 4.20 -14.40
CA CYS A 35 2.82 4.83 -13.80
C CYS A 35 2.73 6.32 -14.16
N MET A 36 3.87 6.96 -14.41
CA MET A 36 3.97 8.42 -14.51
C MET A 36 3.18 9.04 -15.67
N ALA A 37 2.85 8.23 -16.69
CA ALA A 37 2.00 8.65 -17.79
C ALA A 37 0.58 9.01 -17.31
N CYS A 38 0.10 8.31 -16.29
CA CYS A 38 -1.26 8.48 -15.78
C CYS A 38 -1.31 9.13 -14.40
N HIS A 39 -0.22 9.07 -13.62
CA HIS A 39 -0.21 9.51 -12.22
C HIS A 39 0.97 10.43 -11.92
N ASP A 40 0.78 11.34 -10.97
CA ASP A 40 1.85 12.10 -10.33
C ASP A 40 2.10 11.56 -8.92
N ALA A 41 3.35 11.43 -8.50
CA ALA A 41 3.69 10.98 -7.13
C ALA A 41 4.38 12.07 -6.29
N THR A 42 4.54 13.26 -6.85
CA THR A 42 5.34 14.35 -6.27
C THR A 42 4.52 15.59 -5.95
N THR A 43 3.41 15.79 -6.67
CA THR A 43 2.49 16.92 -6.49
C THR A 43 1.06 16.39 -6.31
N ASP A 44 0.15 17.29 -5.97
CA ASP A 44 -1.29 17.06 -5.91
C ASP A 44 -1.99 17.22 -7.28
N HIS A 45 -1.22 17.34 -8.36
CA HIS A 45 -1.74 17.49 -9.71
C HIS A 45 -2.21 16.15 -10.29
N ASP A 46 -3.51 16.04 -10.53
CA ASP A 46 -4.12 14.90 -11.22
C ASP A 46 -3.79 14.91 -12.73
N LYS A 47 -3.70 13.72 -13.34
CA LYS A 47 -3.50 13.56 -14.79
C LYS A 47 -4.67 12.75 -15.35
N VAL A 48 -4.38 11.70 -16.14
CA VAL A 48 -5.37 10.70 -16.55
C VAL A 48 -5.97 9.99 -15.33
N GLY A 49 -5.15 9.74 -14.30
CA GLY A 49 -5.56 9.22 -13.00
C GLY A 49 -5.26 10.20 -11.87
N PRO A 50 -5.75 9.92 -10.64
CA PRO A 50 -5.50 10.77 -9.47
C PRO A 50 -4.03 10.76 -9.10
N HIS A 51 -3.53 11.84 -8.49
CA HIS A 51 -2.18 11.83 -7.92
C HIS A 51 -2.04 10.75 -6.83
N LEU A 52 -0.84 10.21 -6.71
CA LEU A 52 -0.45 9.17 -5.76
C LEU A 52 0.42 9.72 -4.61
N LEU A 53 0.64 11.04 -4.56
CA LEU A 53 1.20 11.69 -3.37
C LEU A 53 0.29 11.38 -2.16
N GLY A 54 0.87 10.79 -1.10
CA GLY A 54 0.11 10.41 0.09
C GLY A 54 -0.88 9.25 -0.10
N VAL A 55 -0.72 8.42 -1.13
CA VAL A 55 -1.65 7.29 -1.37
C VAL A 55 -1.57 6.19 -0.32
N VAL A 56 -0.40 5.98 0.29
CA VAL A 56 -0.21 4.93 1.30
C VAL A 56 -1.01 5.28 2.55
N GLY A 57 -2.01 4.46 2.87
CA GLY A 57 -2.93 4.67 3.98
C GLY A 57 -4.17 5.52 3.63
N ARG A 58 -4.25 6.09 2.43
CA ARG A 58 -5.45 6.80 1.94
C ARG A 58 -6.48 5.79 1.45
N THR A 59 -7.76 5.99 1.80
CA THR A 59 -8.87 5.18 1.28
C THR A 59 -8.90 5.26 -0.26
N ALA A 60 -9.10 4.13 -0.93
CA ALA A 60 -9.21 4.10 -2.38
C ALA A 60 -10.45 4.88 -2.85
N GLY A 61 -10.35 5.58 -3.98
CA GLY A 61 -11.48 6.34 -4.53
C GLY A 61 -11.75 7.69 -3.86
N THR A 62 -10.90 8.14 -2.94
CA THR A 62 -11.17 9.35 -2.14
C THR A 62 -10.17 10.49 -2.35
N ALA A 63 -9.39 10.49 -3.45
CA ALA A 63 -8.63 11.69 -3.79
C ALA A 63 -9.60 12.84 -4.07
N ALA A 64 -9.39 13.98 -3.43
CA ALA A 64 -10.28 15.12 -3.56
C ALA A 64 -10.31 15.61 -5.01
N ASN A 65 -11.50 16.00 -5.49
CA ASN A 65 -11.71 16.60 -6.80
C ASN A 65 -11.38 15.71 -8.03
N PHE A 66 -11.03 14.44 -7.85
CA PHE A 66 -10.87 13.50 -8.96
C PHE A 66 -12.19 12.82 -9.34
N ASN A 67 -12.50 12.74 -10.64
CA ASN A 67 -13.70 12.08 -11.13
C ASN A 67 -13.49 10.57 -11.32
N TYR A 68 -13.79 9.80 -10.28
CA TYR A 68 -13.69 8.35 -10.31
C TYR A 68 -14.78 7.67 -11.16
N SER A 69 -14.47 6.47 -11.64
CA SER A 69 -15.48 5.58 -12.21
C SER A 69 -16.51 5.17 -11.14
N GLN A 70 -17.70 4.74 -11.57
CA GLN A 70 -18.75 4.31 -10.63
C GLN A 70 -18.31 3.13 -9.73
N ALA A 71 -17.41 2.27 -10.22
CA ALA A 71 -16.90 1.13 -9.46
C ALA A 71 -15.91 1.53 -8.35
N MET A 72 -15.34 2.73 -8.43
CA MET A 72 -14.35 3.24 -7.48
C MET A 72 -14.93 4.28 -6.51
N LYS A 73 -16.22 4.63 -6.63
CA LYS A 73 -16.94 5.53 -5.73
C LYS A 73 -17.49 4.80 -4.52
#